data_AF-A0A482XNN4-F1
#
_entry.id   AF-A0A482XNN4-F1
#
_cell.length_a   1.000
_cell.length_b   1.000
_cell.length_c   1.000
_cell.angle_alpha   90.00
_cell.angle_beta   90.00
_cell.angle_gamma   90.00
#
_symmetry.space_group_name_H-M   'P 1'
#
loop_
_entity.id
_entity.type
_entity.pdbx_description
1 polymer ?
#
loop_
_entity_poly.entity_id
_entity_poly.type
_entity_poly.pdbx_seq_one_letter_code
_entity_poly.pdbx_strand_id
1 'polypeptide(L)'
;MSAIIKDAGDIWSRLFDHRPFLSGEIQYFIKEFEEKRSDREVENLFKTLETVSEIKDNQIDKVFSSGKELKDLKCQLDIAIDRCDSIIENQSQYDTAKALEVKRELRKTEWEAFVVDMDAKFQKVDETFSEKENELKEFYCDLERKLHLTSD
;
A
#
# COMPACT_ATOMS: atom_id res chain seq x y z
N MET A 1 -7.79 -99.24 -42.26
CA MET A 1 -6.34 -98.94 -42.23
C MET A 1 -6.04 -97.55 -42.78
N SER A 2 -6.67 -97.09 -43.88
CA SER A 2 -6.46 -95.73 -44.42
C SER A 2 -6.97 -94.58 -43.54
N ALA A 3 -8.08 -94.77 -42.81
CA ALA A 3 -8.64 -93.75 -41.91
C ALA A 3 -7.70 -93.40 -40.75
N ILE A 4 -7.10 -94.43 -40.13
CA ILE A 4 -6.15 -94.25 -39.02
C ILE A 4 -4.89 -93.51 -39.45
N ILE A 5 -4.41 -93.75 -40.69
CA ILE A 5 -3.24 -93.06 -41.24
C ILE A 5 -3.56 -91.58 -41.53
N LYS A 6 -4.79 -91.28 -41.99
CA LYS A 6 -5.25 -89.90 -42.14
C LYS A 6 -5.33 -89.18 -40.79
N ASP A 7 -5.98 -89.80 -39.81
CA ASP A 7 -6.12 -89.21 -38.47
C ASP A 7 -4.75 -88.97 -37.81
N ALA A 8 -3.82 -89.91 -37.96
CA ALA A 8 -2.45 -89.75 -37.46
C ALA A 8 -1.69 -88.61 -38.18
N GLY A 9 -1.89 -88.46 -39.48
CA GLY A 9 -1.32 -87.36 -40.26
C GLY A 9 -1.91 -85.99 -39.87
N ASP A 10 -3.22 -85.94 -39.62
CA ASP A 10 -3.91 -84.73 -39.19
C ASP A 10 -3.47 -84.32 -37.78
N ILE A 11 -3.35 -85.28 -36.86
CA ILE A 11 -2.80 -85.05 -35.51
C ILE A 11 -1.35 -84.54 -35.60
N TRP A 12 -0.52 -85.16 -36.45
CA TRP A 12 0.87 -84.75 -36.64
C TRP A 12 0.96 -83.32 -37.20
N SER A 13 0.16 -82.99 -38.22
CA SER A 13 0.11 -81.64 -38.77
C SER A 13 -0.35 -80.62 -37.73
N ARG A 14 -1.28 -80.97 -36.85
CA ARG A 14 -1.77 -80.04 -35.82
C ARG A 14 -0.80 -79.85 -34.66
N LEU A 15 0.00 -80.86 -34.34
CA LEU A 15 1.03 -80.79 -33.29
C LEU A 15 2.33 -80.13 -33.77
N PHE A 16 2.72 -80.35 -35.02
CA PHE A 16 4.03 -79.95 -35.55
C PHE A 16 3.97 -78.87 -36.64
N ASP A 17 2.80 -78.55 -37.20
CA ASP A 17 2.63 -77.36 -38.04
C ASP A 17 2.21 -76.17 -37.17
N HIS A 18 3.21 -75.43 -36.70
CA HIS A 18 3.01 -74.24 -35.88
C HIS A 18 2.61 -73.01 -36.70
N ARG A 19 2.55 -73.09 -38.04
CA ARG A 19 2.22 -71.96 -38.90
C ARG A 19 0.87 -71.31 -38.58
N PRO A 20 -0.22 -72.06 -38.32
CA PRO A 20 -1.51 -71.46 -37.95
C PRO A 20 -1.45 -70.70 -36.61
N PHE A 21 -0.70 -71.22 -35.64
CA PHE A 21 -0.50 -70.58 -34.34
C PHE A 21 0.33 -69.30 -34.49
N LEU A 22 1.51 -69.40 -35.12
CA LEU A 22 2.40 -68.25 -35.37
C LEU A 22 1.72 -67.16 -36.20
N SER A 23 0.96 -67.52 -37.24
CA SER A 23 0.21 -66.55 -38.04
C SER A 23 -0.85 -65.82 -37.20
N GLY A 24 -1.53 -66.54 -36.30
CA GLY A 24 -2.50 -65.95 -35.38
C GLY A 24 -1.86 -64.96 -34.41
N GLU A 25 -0.73 -65.33 -33.80
CA GLU A 25 0.04 -64.46 -32.90
C GLU A 25 0.59 -63.22 -33.62
N ILE A 26 1.11 -63.38 -34.85
CA ILE A 26 1.60 -62.26 -35.67
C ILE A 26 0.45 -61.30 -36.00
N GLN A 27 -0.72 -61.80 -36.40
CA GLN A 27 -1.89 -60.96 -36.67
C GLN A 27 -2.44 -60.30 -35.41
N TYR A 28 -2.42 -60.99 -34.27
CA TYR A 28 -2.80 -60.40 -33.00
C TYR A 28 -1.84 -59.26 -32.61
N PHE A 29 -0.53 -59.47 -32.79
CA PHE A 29 0.48 -58.46 -32.53
C PHE A 29 0.27 -57.21 -33.41
N ILE A 30 0.12 -57.38 -34.73
CA ILE A 30 -0.16 -56.27 -35.66
C ILE A 30 -1.44 -55.53 -35.26
N LYS A 31 -2.51 -56.26 -34.94
CA LYS A 31 -3.78 -55.67 -34.56
C LYS A 31 -3.71 -54.85 -33.27
N GLU A 32 -3.05 -55.37 -32.23
CA GLU A 32 -2.98 -54.69 -30.94
C GLU A 32 -1.96 -53.54 -30.95
N PHE A 33 -0.84 -53.68 -31.66
CA PHE A 33 0.28 -52.74 -31.56
C PHE A 33 0.38 -51.75 -32.72
N GLU A 34 -0.12 -52.09 -33.91
CA GLU A 34 -0.12 -51.19 -35.06
C GLU A 34 -1.53 -50.64 -35.32
N GLU A 35 -2.55 -51.50 -35.44
CA GLU A 35 -3.89 -51.06 -35.82
C GLU A 35 -4.64 -50.32 -34.69
N LYS A 36 -4.62 -50.86 -33.46
CA LYS A 36 -5.33 -50.24 -32.32
C LYS A 36 -4.64 -49.00 -31.77
N ARG A 37 -3.31 -48.94 -31.79
CA ARG A 37 -2.55 -47.76 -31.34
C ARG A 37 -2.59 -46.65 -32.37
N SER A 38 -2.67 -47.01 -33.66
CA SER A 38 -2.68 -46.07 -34.78
C SER A 38 -1.56 -45.02 -34.62
N ASP A 39 -1.81 -43.78 -35.04
CA ASP A 39 -0.84 -42.68 -34.95
C ASP A 39 -0.99 -41.85 -33.66
N ARG A 40 -1.64 -42.39 -32.61
CA ARG A 40 -1.91 -41.64 -31.36
C ARG A 40 -0.63 -41.10 -30.72
N GLU A 41 0.45 -41.87 -30.76
CA GLU A 41 1.74 -41.45 -30.19
C GLU A 41 2.38 -40.34 -31.01
N VAL A 42 2.23 -40.40 -32.34
CA VAL A 42 2.70 -39.37 -33.27
C VAL A 42 1.89 -38.08 -33.08
N GLU A 43 0.56 -38.17 -32.97
CA GLU A 43 -0.31 -37.03 -32.71
C GLU A 43 0.01 -36.36 -31.37
N ASN A 44 0.25 -37.16 -30.33
CA ASN A 44 0.68 -36.64 -29.02
C ASN A 44 2.03 -35.93 -29.11
N LEU A 45 2.98 -36.48 -29.88
CA LEU A 45 4.27 -35.85 -30.14
C LEU A 45 4.11 -34.50 -30.83
N PHE A 46 3.26 -34.42 -31.86
CA PHE A 46 2.95 -33.15 -32.53
C PHE A 46 2.31 -32.13 -31.59
N LYS A 47 1.35 -32.54 -30.74
CA LYS A 47 0.76 -31.65 -29.72
C LYS A 47 1.80 -31.14 -28.72
N THR A 48 2.69 -32.02 -28.26
CA THR A 48 3.79 -31.58 -27.38
C THR A 48 4.76 -30.63 -28.10
N LEU A 49 5.05 -30.87 -29.38
CA LEU A 49 5.91 -29.98 -30.16
C LEU A 49 5.26 -28.62 -30.38
N GLU A 50 3.97 -28.58 -30.71
CA GLU A 50 3.18 -27.36 -30.89
C GLU A 50 3.17 -26.54 -29.60
N THR A 51 2.80 -27.15 -28.48
CA THR A 51 2.77 -26.46 -27.18
C THR A 51 4.15 -25.95 -26.75
N VAL A 52 5.21 -26.72 -26.96
CA VAL A 52 6.59 -26.27 -26.67
C VAL A 52 7.00 -25.12 -27.57
N SER A 53 6.65 -25.16 -28.85
CA SER A 53 6.97 -24.09 -29.81
C SER A 53 6.20 -22.80 -29.47
N GLU A 54 4.92 -22.92 -29.12
CA GLU A 54 4.11 -21.77 -28.70
C GLU A 54 4.66 -21.13 -27.41
N ILE A 55 5.07 -21.94 -26.43
CA ILE A 55 5.69 -21.43 -25.20
C ILE A 55 6.98 -20.69 -25.53
N LYS A 56 7.85 -21.31 -26.34
CA LYS A 56 9.16 -20.76 -26.71
C LYS A 56 9.03 -19.45 -27.46
N ASP A 57 8.13 -19.38 -28.44
CA ASP A 57 8.09 -18.26 -29.39
C ASP A 57 7.19 -17.12 -28.90
N ASN A 58 6.14 -17.40 -28.11
CA ASN A 58 5.15 -16.38 -27.72
C ASN A 58 5.06 -16.10 -26.22
N GLN A 59 5.23 -17.11 -25.35
CA GLN A 59 4.90 -16.96 -23.93
C GLN A 59 6.09 -16.42 -23.11
N ILE A 60 7.32 -16.81 -23.45
CA ILE A 60 8.53 -16.35 -22.74
C ILE A 60 8.67 -14.82 -22.84
N ASP A 61 8.53 -14.26 -24.04
CA ASP A 61 8.68 -12.82 -24.26
C ASP A 61 7.59 -11.99 -23.57
N LYS A 62 6.35 -12.50 -23.52
CA LYS A 62 5.25 -11.88 -22.78
C LYS A 62 5.54 -11.82 -21.29
N VAL A 63 5.98 -12.93 -20.69
CA VAL A 63 6.32 -13.00 -19.26
C VAL A 63 7.47 -12.05 -18.93
N PHE A 64 8.49 -11.98 -19.79
CA PHE A 64 9.62 -11.09 -19.57
C PHE A 64 9.24 -9.60 -19.66
N SER A 65 8.34 -9.25 -20.60
CA SER A 65 7.83 -7.90 -20.76
C SER A 65 6.98 -7.46 -19.58
N SER A 66 6.01 -8.29 -19.17
CA SER A 66 5.18 -8.03 -17.98
C SER A 66 6.00 -7.99 -16.69
N GLY A 67 7.07 -8.79 -16.58
CA GLY A 67 7.98 -8.76 -15.44
C GLY A 67 8.72 -7.44 -15.26
N LYS A 68 9.08 -6.75 -16.36
CA LYS A 68 9.69 -5.41 -16.31
C LYS A 68 8.70 -4.37 -15.81
N GLU A 69 7.48 -4.36 -16.36
CA GLU A 69 6.42 -3.45 -15.93
C GLU A 69 6.10 -3.60 -14.44
N LEU A 70 6.12 -4.84 -13.92
CA LEU A 70 5.92 -5.11 -12.49
C LEU A 70 7.03 -4.50 -11.62
N LYS A 71 8.28 -4.55 -12.09
CA LYS A 71 9.43 -3.98 -11.39
C LYS A 71 9.33 -2.45 -11.33
N ASP A 72 8.94 -1.83 -12.44
CA ASP A 72 8.75 -0.38 -12.52
C ASP A 72 7.59 0.08 -11.63
N LEU A 73 6.47 -0.66 -11.63
CA LEU A 73 5.34 -0.42 -10.75
C LEU A 73 5.76 -0.50 -9.27
N LYS A 74 6.54 -1.52 -8.91
CA LYS A 74 7.07 -1.66 -7.55
C LYS A 74 7.92 -0.44 -7.16
N CYS A 75 8.83 -0.02 -8.03
CA CYS A 75 9.67 1.15 -7.79
C CYS A 75 8.83 2.42 -7.57
N GLN A 76 7.81 2.63 -8.39
CA GLN A 76 6.88 3.76 -8.22
C GLN A 76 6.11 3.69 -6.90
N LEU A 77 5.71 2.50 -6.47
CA LEU A 77 5.04 2.28 -5.21
C LEU A 77 5.97 2.57 -4.02
N ASP A 78 7.20 2.07 -4.07
CA ASP A 78 8.23 2.32 -3.04
C ASP A 78 8.48 3.84 -2.91
N ILE A 79 8.62 4.57 -4.02
CA ILE A 79 8.74 6.05 -4.02
C ILE A 79 7.51 6.73 -3.40
N ALA A 80 6.30 6.22 -3.68
CA ALA A 80 5.07 6.77 -3.13
C ALA A 80 5.00 6.58 -1.61
N ILE A 81 5.45 5.42 -1.11
CA ILE A 81 5.54 5.12 0.33
C ILE A 81 6.54 6.07 0.99
N ASP A 82 7.75 6.20 0.45
CA ASP A 82 8.78 7.10 0.99
C ASP A 82 8.29 8.56 1.07
N ARG A 83 7.50 9.00 0.10
CA ARG A 83 6.88 10.34 0.11
C ARG A 83 5.82 10.47 1.19
N CYS A 84 4.98 9.46 1.38
CA CYS A 84 3.99 9.46 2.46
C CYS A 84 4.67 9.52 3.83
N ASP A 85 5.72 8.72 4.04
CA ASP A 85 6.50 8.73 5.28
C ASP A 85 7.16 10.08 5.52
N SER A 86 7.75 10.67 4.48
CA SER A 86 8.33 12.03 4.53
C SER A 86 7.28 13.10 4.89
N ILE A 87 6.04 12.97 4.42
CA ILE A 87 4.95 13.90 4.78
C ILE A 87 4.56 13.72 6.25
N ILE A 88 4.45 12.49 6.73
CA ILE A 88 4.11 12.19 8.13
C ILE A 88 5.20 12.73 9.07
N GLU A 89 6.47 12.48 8.74
CA GLU A 89 7.60 13.01 9.51
C GLU A 89 7.62 14.54 9.51
N ASN A 90 7.41 15.17 8.35
CA ASN A 90 7.32 16.63 8.28
C ASN A 90 6.14 17.17 9.09
N GLN A 91 4.97 16.54 9.08
CA GLN A 91 3.84 16.94 9.93
C GLN A 91 4.19 16.88 11.42
N SER A 92 4.98 15.89 11.83
CA SER A 92 5.47 15.80 13.22
C SER A 92 6.44 16.94 13.59
N GLN A 93 7.24 17.41 12.62
CA GLN A 93 8.17 18.54 12.80
C GLN A 93 7.46 19.90 12.73
N TYR A 94 6.44 20.04 11.88
CA TYR A 94 5.57 21.20 11.79
C TYR A 94 4.41 21.11 12.78
N ASP A 95 4.72 20.90 14.07
CA ASP A 95 3.80 21.17 15.17
C ASP A 95 3.66 22.70 15.36
N THR A 96 3.33 23.38 14.26
CA THR A 96 3.00 24.79 14.16
C THR A 96 1.91 25.15 15.15
N ALA A 97 1.02 24.19 15.46
CA ALA A 97 0.04 24.31 16.53
C ALA A 97 0.72 24.55 17.89
N LYS A 98 1.70 23.74 18.30
CA LYS A 98 2.47 23.98 19.53
C LYS A 98 3.25 25.29 19.50
N ALA A 99 3.93 25.60 18.38
CA ALA A 99 4.70 26.84 18.27
C ALA A 99 3.81 28.09 18.32
N LEU A 100 2.62 28.03 17.73
CA LEU A 100 1.61 29.09 17.79
C LEU A 100 1.03 29.23 19.19
N GLU A 101 0.81 28.12 19.90
CA GLU A 101 0.30 28.13 21.27
C GLU A 101 1.28 28.78 22.24
N VAL A 102 2.58 28.45 22.15
CA VAL A 102 3.63 29.12 22.94
C VAL A 102 3.65 30.63 22.67
N LYS A 103 3.51 31.06 21.41
CA LYS A 103 3.44 32.48 21.06
C LYS A 103 2.15 33.16 21.52
N ARG A 104 1.03 32.44 21.64
CA ARG A 104 -0.22 32.96 22.19
C ARG A 104 -0.11 33.19 23.69
N GLU A 105 0.42 32.22 24.42
CA GLU A 105 0.66 32.35 25.86
C GLU A 105 1.63 33.50 26.17
N LEU A 106 2.71 33.63 25.40
CA LEU A 106 3.65 34.73 25.59
C LEU A 106 2.98 36.11 25.41
N ARG A 107 2.20 36.29 24.34
CA ARG A 107 1.43 37.53 24.13
C ARG A 107 0.39 37.77 25.21
N LYS A 108 -0.23 36.72 25.76
CA LYS A 108 -1.20 36.84 26.86
C LYS A 108 -0.52 37.37 28.12
N THR A 109 0.65 36.82 28.46
CA THR A 109 1.43 37.31 29.63
C THR A 109 1.93 38.74 29.43
N GLU A 110 2.38 39.09 28.21
CA GLU A 110 2.77 40.47 27.87
C GLU A 110 1.58 41.43 27.97
N TRP A 111 0.40 41.01 27.50
CA TRP A 111 -0.83 41.80 27.59
C TRP A 111 -1.27 42.01 29.04
N GLU A 112 -1.27 40.97 29.86
CA GLU A 112 -1.60 41.05 31.29
C GLU A 112 -0.63 42.01 32.01
N ALA A 113 0.67 41.91 31.75
CA ALA A 113 1.66 42.82 32.33
C ALA A 113 1.45 44.28 31.87
N PHE A 114 1.09 44.48 30.60
CA PHE A 114 0.80 45.80 30.05
C PHE A 114 -0.45 46.42 30.68
N VAL A 115 -1.53 45.65 30.86
CA VAL A 115 -2.75 46.13 31.51
C VAL A 115 -2.47 46.56 32.95
N VAL A 116 -1.72 45.75 33.70
CA VAL A 116 -1.34 46.08 35.08
C VAL A 116 -0.49 47.36 35.16
N ASP A 117 0.49 47.52 34.26
CA ASP A 117 1.30 48.75 34.18
C ASP A 117 0.44 49.97 33.83
N MET A 118 -0.52 49.80 32.93
CA MET A 118 -1.43 50.88 32.54
C MET A 118 -2.36 51.28 33.69
N ASP A 119 -2.96 50.32 34.38
CA ASP A 119 -3.80 50.56 35.56
C ASP A 119 -3.02 51.27 36.66
N ALA A 120 -1.76 50.88 36.90
CA ALA A 120 -0.89 51.55 37.86
C ALA A 120 -0.58 53.00 37.46
N LYS A 121 -0.44 53.30 36.16
CA LYS A 121 -0.27 54.67 35.68
C LYS A 121 -1.54 55.50 35.83
N PHE A 122 -2.70 54.93 35.52
CA PHE A 122 -3.99 55.60 35.73
C PHE A 122 -4.20 55.93 37.20
N GLN A 123 -3.94 55.00 38.11
CA GLN A 123 -4.03 55.23 39.55
C GLN A 123 -3.12 56.38 40.01
N LYS A 124 -1.86 56.42 39.58
CA LYS A 124 -0.96 57.53 39.91
C LYS A 124 -1.47 58.87 39.41
N VAL A 125 -2.04 58.89 38.20
CA VAL A 125 -2.61 60.11 37.63
C VAL A 125 -3.82 60.56 38.47
N ASP A 126 -4.75 59.65 38.79
CA ASP A 126 -5.91 59.95 39.63
C ASP A 126 -5.51 60.43 41.04
N GLU A 127 -4.49 59.82 41.65
CA GLU A 127 -3.92 60.26 42.93
C GLU A 127 -3.40 61.69 42.82
N THR A 128 -2.60 62.01 41.80
CA THR A 128 -2.08 63.38 41.62
C THR A 128 -3.20 64.38 41.35
N PHE A 129 -4.25 64.01 40.60
CA PHE A 129 -5.41 64.86 40.40
C PHE A 129 -6.19 65.09 41.70
N SER A 130 -6.39 64.05 42.50
CA SER A 130 -7.06 64.15 43.81
C SER A 130 -6.25 65.02 44.79
N GLU A 131 -4.93 64.89 44.80
CA GLU A 131 -4.04 65.75 45.59
C GLU A 131 -4.18 67.22 45.17
N LYS A 132 -4.12 67.51 43.86
CA LYS A 132 -4.30 68.87 43.34
C LYS A 132 -5.69 69.42 43.59
N GLU A 133 -6.73 68.61 43.50
CA GLU A 133 -8.09 69.01 43.82
C GLU A 133 -8.22 69.36 45.31
N ASN A 134 -7.59 68.58 46.19
CA ASN A 134 -7.57 68.85 47.63
C ASN A 134 -6.76 70.10 47.97
N GLU A 135 -5.56 70.27 47.40
CA GLU A 135 -4.77 71.50 47.53
C GLU A 135 -5.57 72.73 47.09
N LEU A 136 -6.32 72.63 45.98
CA LEU A 136 -7.14 73.72 45.46
C LEU A 136 -8.33 74.00 46.38
N LYS A 137 -9.01 72.97 46.89
CA LYS A 137 -10.07 73.11 47.89
C LYS A 137 -9.57 73.80 49.15
N GLU A 138 -8.41 73.38 49.67
CA GLU A 138 -7.77 73.99 50.84
C GLU A 138 -7.42 75.46 50.57
N PHE A 139 -6.85 75.77 49.40
CA PHE A 139 -6.54 77.14 49.00
C PHE A 139 -7.79 78.02 48.97
N TYR A 140 -8.89 77.55 48.39
CA TYR A 140 -10.15 78.29 48.36
C TYR A 140 -10.78 78.42 49.77
N CYS A 141 -10.73 77.37 50.61
CA CYS A 141 -11.18 77.45 52.00
C CYS A 141 -10.41 78.51 52.80
N ASP A 142 -9.09 78.56 52.62
CA ASP A 142 -8.22 79.55 53.27
C ASP A 142 -8.44 80.97 52.71
N LEU A 143 -8.71 81.08 51.41
CA LEU A 143 -9.07 82.35 50.78
C LEU A 143 -10.43 82.87 51.31
N GLU A 144 -11.44 82.00 51.42
CA GLU A 144 -12.74 82.32 52.01
C GLU A 144 -12.60 82.78 53.46
N ARG A 145 -11.76 82.09 54.25
CA ARG A 145 -11.45 82.47 55.63
C ARG A 145 -10.74 83.82 55.73
N LYS A 146 -9.80 84.13 54.82
CA LYS A 146 -9.06 85.41 54.77
C LYS A 146 -9.90 86.57 54.24
N LEU A 147 -10.87 86.30 53.38
CA LEU A 147 -11.79 87.30 52.84
C LEU A 147 -12.99 87.59 53.75
N HIS A 148 -13.07 86.95 54.93
CA HIS A 148 -14.22 87.03 55.85
C HIS A 148 -15.56 86.77 55.15
N LEU A 149 -15.60 85.83 54.20
CA LEU A 149 -16.82 85.52 53.45
C LEU A 149 -17.81 84.62 54.20
N THR A 150 -17.52 84.23 55.44
CA THR A 150 -18.55 83.69 56.34
C THR A 150 -19.32 84.85 56.98
N SER A 151 -20.40 85.27 56.33
CA SER A 151 -21.64 85.64 57.02
C SER A 151 -22.63 84.51 56.79
N ASP A 152 -22.98 83.85 57.90
CA ASP A 152 -24.00 82.83 58.14
C ASP A 152 -23.99 81.52 57.30
#